data_AF-A0A257JG99-F1
#
_entry.id   AF-A0A257JG99-F1
#
_cell.length_a   1.000
_cell.length_b   1.000
_cell.length_c   1.000
_cell.angle_alpha   90.00
_cell.angle_beta   90.00
_cell.angle_gamma   90.00
#
_symmetry.space_group_name_H-M   'P 1'
#
loop_
_entity.id
_entity.type
_entity.pdbx_description
1 polymer ?
#
loop_
_entity_poly.entity_id
_entity_poly.type
_entity_poly.pdbx_seq_one_letter_code
_entity_poly.pdbx_strand_id
1 'polypeptide(L)'
;TIKKAAPPRAANRRPQIGVLVLGKHRSGTSALTRVLNLLGCALPEALVDPSEGNEMGHWEAASAVILNDQILASAGSSWNDWGPINDDWRASGVREQMIERAAEVIRDHKSLGPLFALKDPRLCRLADLWLEAADLAHVDMRVVLMLRHPGEVAASLESRDLMTAGYGQLLWLRHTLDAEHLSRGRKRAVCRFDRLLQDWQDTIDRVRQGLDLALPRNSPASHAEVEKFLTRDMRHHDARGDTGLGLLGASNWLRRTFEIMQHWSEQGEDPADHAELDRIRAEFDHAYPAFSRLLLSAEFSGEFATGHRLRAQLQEQLAEVSERAQDI
;
A
#
# COMPACT_ATOMS: atom_id res chain seq x y z
N THR A 1 25.99 1.91 -57.57
CA THR A 1 24.97 2.57 -56.74
C THR A 1 24.51 1.61 -55.65
N ILE A 2 25.13 1.71 -54.46
CA ILE A 2 24.78 0.88 -53.31
C ILE A 2 23.48 1.45 -52.72
N LYS A 3 22.37 0.71 -52.84
CA LYS A 3 21.10 1.06 -52.20
C LYS A 3 21.31 1.03 -50.68
N LYS A 4 21.32 2.21 -50.04
CA LYS A 4 21.21 2.33 -48.58
C LYS A 4 19.90 1.67 -48.16
N ALA A 5 20.00 0.59 -47.37
CA ALA A 5 18.86 0.02 -46.69
C ALA A 5 18.25 1.08 -45.75
N ALA A 6 16.93 1.23 -45.80
CA ALA A 6 16.21 2.07 -44.85
C ALA A 6 16.43 1.56 -43.43
N PRO A 7 16.53 2.45 -42.42
CA PRO A 7 16.68 2.04 -41.03
C PRO A 7 15.48 1.17 -40.61
N PRO A 8 15.67 0.17 -39.74
CA PRO A 8 14.56 -0.63 -39.24
C PRO A 8 13.56 0.29 -38.56
N ARG A 9 12.30 0.21 -39.01
CA ARG A 9 11.14 0.87 -38.40
C ARG A 9 11.16 0.50 -36.91
N ALA A 10 11.22 1.50 -36.02
CA ALA A 10 11.14 1.26 -34.59
C ALA A 10 9.90 0.39 -34.33
N ALA A 11 10.11 -0.85 -33.88
CA ALA A 11 9.02 -1.73 -33.53
C ALA A 11 8.18 -0.98 -32.49
N ASN A 12 6.87 -0.89 -32.68
CA ASN A 12 5.91 -0.44 -31.68
C ASN A 12 6.03 -1.38 -30.47
N ARG A 13 7.05 -1.18 -29.62
CA ARG A 13 7.20 -1.88 -28.36
C ARG A 13 6.04 -1.39 -27.51
N ARG A 14 5.16 -2.32 -27.11
CA ARG A 14 4.11 -2.02 -26.15
C ARG A 14 4.73 -1.34 -24.93
N PRO A 15 4.07 -0.32 -24.35
CA PRO A 15 4.58 0.33 -23.16
C PRO A 15 4.78 -0.72 -22.07
N GLN A 16 5.86 -0.55 -21.32
CA GLN A 16 6.14 -1.41 -20.17
C GLN A 16 5.28 -0.96 -19.01
N ILE A 17 4.58 -1.90 -18.40
CA ILE A 17 3.55 -1.60 -17.40
C ILE A 17 4.08 -1.99 -16.02
N GLY A 18 4.01 -1.05 -15.08
CA GLY A 18 4.17 -1.32 -13.65
C GLY A 18 2.82 -1.26 -12.95
N VAL A 19 2.56 -2.17 -12.03
CA VAL A 19 1.35 -2.13 -11.18
C VAL A 19 1.77 -1.74 -9.76
N LEU A 20 1.41 -0.52 -9.38
CA LEU A 20 1.60 0.03 -8.04
C LEU A 20 0.42 -0.38 -7.15
N VAL A 21 0.67 -1.27 -6.19
CA VAL A 21 -0.36 -1.72 -5.24
C VAL A 21 -0.30 -0.86 -3.98
N LEU A 22 -1.32 -0.03 -3.79
CA LEU A 22 -1.41 0.91 -2.68
C LEU A 22 -2.48 0.46 -1.68
N GLY A 23 -2.12 0.31 -0.42
CA GLY A 23 -3.07 0.14 0.67
C GLY A 23 -2.35 0.03 2.01
N LYS A 24 -3.02 0.44 3.09
CA LYS A 24 -2.46 0.33 4.45
C LYS A 24 -2.11 -1.12 4.76
N HIS A 25 -1.08 -1.32 5.58
CA HIS A 25 -0.80 -2.62 6.21
C HIS A 25 -2.11 -3.29 6.67
N ARG A 26 -2.21 -4.61 6.49
CA ARG A 26 -3.39 -5.43 6.85
C ARG A 26 -4.64 -5.23 5.97
N SER A 27 -4.57 -4.39 4.93
CA SER A 27 -5.67 -4.24 3.96
C SER A 27 -5.71 -5.33 2.88
N GLY A 28 -4.82 -6.32 2.94
CA GLY A 28 -4.76 -7.39 1.95
C GLY A 28 -3.86 -7.12 0.74
N THR A 29 -3.00 -6.10 0.80
CA THR A 29 -2.06 -5.76 -0.29
C THR A 29 -1.14 -6.92 -0.66
N SER A 30 -0.62 -7.67 0.32
CA SER A 30 0.18 -8.89 0.08
C SER A 30 -0.59 -9.98 -0.67
N ALA A 31 -1.87 -10.20 -0.32
CA ALA A 31 -2.71 -11.19 -1.02
C ALA A 31 -2.90 -10.78 -2.49
N LEU A 32 -3.28 -9.52 -2.74
CA LEU A 32 -3.42 -9.01 -4.10
C LEU A 32 -2.11 -9.07 -4.89
N THR A 33 -0.99 -8.65 -4.31
CA THR A 33 0.32 -8.70 -4.97
C THR A 33 0.69 -10.13 -5.37
N ARG A 34 0.42 -11.11 -4.51
CA ARG A 34 0.67 -12.52 -4.83
C ARG A 34 -0.26 -13.03 -5.94
N VAL A 35 -1.54 -12.68 -5.92
CA VAL A 35 -2.47 -13.02 -7.01
C VAL A 35 -1.99 -12.44 -8.34
N LEU A 36 -1.63 -11.15 -8.38
CA LEU A 36 -1.07 -10.50 -9.57
C LEU A 36 0.20 -11.20 -10.06
N ASN A 37 1.05 -11.65 -9.14
CA ASN A 37 2.27 -12.38 -9.46
C ASN A 37 1.99 -13.76 -10.07
N LEU A 38 1.08 -14.54 -9.49
CA LEU A 38 0.65 -15.84 -10.04
C LEU A 38 0.03 -15.68 -11.44
N LEU A 39 -0.62 -14.54 -11.70
CA LEU A 39 -1.21 -14.19 -12.99
C LEU A 39 -0.24 -13.52 -13.98
N GLY A 40 1.04 -13.39 -13.60
CA GLY A 40 2.14 -13.05 -14.52
C GLY A 40 2.77 -11.67 -14.32
N CYS A 41 2.49 -10.97 -13.22
CA CYS A 41 3.29 -9.80 -12.82
C CYS A 41 4.62 -10.26 -12.22
N ALA A 42 5.73 -9.76 -12.75
CA ALA A 42 7.03 -10.02 -12.15
C ALA A 42 7.18 -9.33 -10.77
N LEU A 43 7.93 -9.97 -9.88
CA LEU A 43 8.38 -9.44 -8.59
C LEU A 43 9.90 -9.63 -8.51
N PRO A 44 10.64 -8.77 -7.79
CA PRO A 44 12.08 -8.97 -7.60
C PRO A 44 12.35 -10.21 -6.74
N GLU A 45 13.57 -10.75 -6.85
CA GLU A 45 14.00 -11.89 -6.03
C GLU A 45 14.19 -11.51 -4.56
N ALA A 46 14.76 -10.32 -4.30
CA ALA A 46 14.98 -9.79 -2.96
C ALA A 46 13.69 -9.18 -2.38
N LEU A 47 12.90 -10.03 -1.73
CA LEU A 47 11.69 -9.66 -1.02
C LEU A 47 11.92 -9.61 0.49
N VAL A 48 11.14 -8.79 1.19
CA VAL A 48 11.13 -8.79 2.66
C VAL A 48 10.64 -10.14 3.19
N ASP A 49 11.42 -10.71 4.12
CA ASP A 49 11.17 -12.03 4.71
C ASP A 49 9.80 -12.10 5.39
N PRO A 50 9.13 -13.28 5.38
CA PRO A 50 7.92 -13.50 6.17
C PRO A 50 8.14 -13.16 7.66
N SER A 51 7.11 -12.64 8.31
CA SER A 51 7.15 -12.30 9.73
C SER A 51 5.89 -12.81 10.45
N GLU A 52 5.91 -12.81 11.78
CA GLU A 52 4.75 -13.15 12.60
C GLU A 52 3.52 -12.29 12.17
N GLY A 53 2.39 -12.95 11.87
CA GLY A 53 1.19 -12.33 11.33
C GLY A 53 1.15 -12.14 9.81
N ASN A 54 2.22 -12.44 9.07
CA ASN A 54 2.24 -12.58 7.61
C ASN A 54 3.23 -13.68 7.17
N GLU A 55 2.90 -14.91 7.56
CA GLU A 55 3.71 -16.11 7.36
C GLU A 55 3.92 -16.47 5.88
N MET A 56 3.03 -15.98 5.00
CA MET A 56 3.08 -16.21 3.56
C MET A 56 3.97 -15.20 2.81
N GLY A 57 4.67 -14.31 3.53
CA GLY A 57 5.60 -13.33 2.97
C GLY A 57 4.95 -11.97 2.70
N HIS A 58 5.77 -10.91 2.78
CA HIS A 58 5.29 -9.55 2.54
C HIS A 58 5.13 -9.25 1.06
N TRP A 59 5.92 -9.85 0.17
CA TRP A 59 5.93 -9.51 -1.27
C TRP A 59 6.25 -8.03 -1.51
N GLU A 60 7.12 -7.48 -0.67
CA GLU A 60 7.62 -6.10 -0.75
C GLU A 60 9.06 -6.16 -1.23
N ALA A 61 9.39 -5.31 -2.20
CA ALA A 61 10.77 -5.19 -2.66
C ALA A 61 11.61 -4.54 -1.54
N ALA A 62 12.64 -5.24 -1.05
CA ALA A 62 13.45 -4.74 0.06
C ALA A 62 14.07 -3.36 -0.23
N SER A 63 14.49 -3.13 -1.48
CA SER A 63 15.01 -1.83 -1.94
C SER A 63 13.98 -0.71 -1.85
N ALA A 64 12.71 -0.98 -2.18
CA ALA A 64 11.64 0.00 -2.08
C ALA A 64 11.30 0.33 -0.63
N VAL A 65 11.26 -0.68 0.26
CA VAL A 65 11.01 -0.48 1.70
C VAL A 65 12.07 0.41 2.32
N ILE A 66 13.36 0.07 2.11
CA ILE A 66 14.50 0.85 2.62
C ILE A 66 14.44 2.29 2.12
N LEU A 67 14.17 2.49 0.82
CA LEU A 67 14.08 3.82 0.24
C LEU A 67 12.89 4.60 0.82
N ASN A 68 11.73 3.97 1.01
CA ASN A 68 10.56 4.63 1.58
C ASN A 68 10.78 5.07 3.02
N ASP A 69 11.46 4.27 3.85
CA ASP A 69 11.84 4.67 5.21
C ASP A 69 12.80 5.86 5.18
N GLN A 70 13.78 5.87 4.26
CA GLN A 70 14.69 7.00 4.10
C GLN A 70 13.98 8.28 3.62
N ILE A 71 13.04 8.15 2.67
CA ILE A 71 12.23 9.26 2.18
C ILE A 71 11.44 9.88 3.33
N LEU A 72 10.68 9.07 4.07
CA LEU A 72 9.87 9.54 5.19
C LEU A 72 10.74 10.17 6.28
N ALA A 73 11.86 9.53 6.65
CA ALA A 73 12.78 10.06 7.64
C ALA A 73 13.38 11.42 7.21
N SER A 74 13.72 11.57 5.91
CA SER A 74 14.21 12.85 5.38
C SER A 74 13.18 13.98 5.44
N ALA A 75 11.89 13.63 5.51
CA ALA A 75 10.78 14.57 5.70
C ALA A 75 10.40 14.77 7.17
N GLY A 76 11.12 14.16 8.12
CA GLY A 76 10.78 14.18 9.55
C GLY A 76 9.52 13.37 9.91
N SER A 77 9.16 12.39 9.08
CA SER A 77 7.98 11.54 9.21
C SER A 77 8.37 10.06 9.34
N SER A 78 7.41 9.20 9.63
CA SER A 78 7.55 7.74 9.64
C SER A 78 6.30 7.06 9.09
N TRP A 79 6.34 5.73 8.94
CA TRP A 79 5.19 4.94 8.44
C TRP A 79 3.98 4.97 9.37
N ASN A 80 4.22 5.18 10.67
CA ASN A 80 3.20 5.28 11.70
C ASN A 80 2.84 6.73 12.02
N ASP A 81 3.29 7.72 11.24
CA ASP A 81 2.80 9.10 11.34
C ASP A 81 1.59 9.30 10.42
N TRP A 82 0.49 9.79 11.01
CA TRP A 82 -0.72 10.10 10.28
C TRP A 82 -0.79 11.56 9.82
N GLY A 83 0.20 12.40 10.19
CA GLY A 83 0.29 13.79 9.75
C GLY A 83 0.61 13.95 8.27
N PRO A 84 0.31 15.10 7.65
CA PRO A 84 0.74 15.37 6.29
C PRO A 84 2.28 15.44 6.22
N ILE A 85 2.86 14.92 5.12
CA ILE A 85 4.28 15.15 4.80
C ILE A 85 4.46 16.66 4.60
N ASN A 86 5.44 17.24 5.29
CA ASN A 86 5.61 18.69 5.34
C ASN A 86 5.90 19.32 3.95
N ASP A 87 5.34 20.51 3.73
CA ASP A 87 5.39 21.19 2.43
C ASP A 87 6.79 21.68 2.05
N ASP A 88 7.62 22.07 3.02
CA ASP A 88 9.00 22.51 2.78
C ASP A 88 9.85 21.38 2.18
N TRP A 89 9.68 20.15 2.68
CA TRP A 89 10.30 18.95 2.13
C TRP A 89 9.80 18.69 0.72
N ARG A 90 8.49 18.85 0.46
CA ARG A 90 7.92 18.68 -0.87
C ARG A 90 8.50 19.68 -1.88
N ALA A 91 8.82 20.89 -1.45
CA ALA A 91 9.45 21.93 -2.27
C ALA A 91 10.99 21.86 -2.30
N SER A 92 11.61 20.92 -1.59
CA SER A 92 13.06 20.84 -1.44
C SER A 92 13.74 20.02 -2.54
N GLY A 93 15.02 20.33 -2.80
CA GLY A 93 15.88 19.49 -3.65
C GLY A 93 16.13 18.08 -3.09
N VAL A 94 15.81 17.82 -1.81
CA VAL A 94 15.85 16.46 -1.26
C VAL A 94 14.79 15.58 -1.92
N ARG A 95 13.58 16.11 -2.19
CA ARG A 95 12.53 15.37 -2.91
C ARG A 95 13.00 14.96 -4.30
N GLU A 96 13.64 15.88 -5.04
CA GLU A 96 14.19 15.62 -6.38
C GLU A 96 15.22 14.48 -6.35
N GLN A 97 16.15 14.50 -5.39
CA GLN A 97 17.12 13.40 -5.19
C GLN A 97 16.42 12.07 -4.90
N MET A 98 15.35 12.07 -4.10
CA MET A 98 14.60 10.86 -3.79
C MET A 98 13.82 10.31 -4.99
N ILE A 99 13.33 11.18 -5.87
CA ILE A 99 12.70 10.78 -7.15
C ILE A 99 13.70 10.05 -8.05
N GLU A 100 14.92 10.58 -8.18
CA GLU A 100 15.96 9.94 -9.00
C GLU A 100 16.31 8.54 -8.49
N ARG A 101 16.44 8.39 -7.16
CA ARG A 101 16.69 7.10 -6.50
C ARG A 101 15.51 6.14 -6.65
N ALA A 102 14.28 6.62 -6.55
CA ALA A 102 13.09 5.81 -6.80
C ALA A 102 13.04 5.35 -8.28
N ALA A 103 13.48 6.20 -9.22
CA ALA A 103 13.55 5.85 -10.63
C ALA A 103 14.57 4.73 -10.90
N GLU A 104 15.67 4.65 -10.13
CA GLU A 104 16.59 3.50 -10.16
C GLU A 104 15.89 2.21 -9.76
N VAL A 105 15.18 2.22 -8.63
CA VAL A 105 14.39 1.06 -8.18
C VAL A 105 13.37 0.63 -9.24
N ILE A 106 12.70 1.58 -9.89
CA ILE A 106 11.76 1.28 -10.96
C ILE A 106 12.47 0.70 -12.18
N ARG A 107 13.66 1.18 -12.56
CA ARG A 107 14.47 0.61 -13.65
C ARG A 107 14.89 -0.83 -13.35
N ASP A 108 15.18 -1.16 -12.10
CA ASP A 108 15.47 -2.53 -11.70
C ASP A 108 14.24 -3.42 -11.87
N HIS A 109 13.06 -2.97 -11.43
CA HIS A 109 11.80 -3.70 -11.63
C HIS A 109 11.44 -3.84 -13.12
N LYS A 110 11.72 -2.79 -13.89
CA LYS A 110 11.60 -2.77 -15.35
C LYS A 110 12.47 -3.86 -16.00
N SER A 111 13.61 -4.21 -15.42
CA SER A 111 14.46 -5.27 -15.97
C SER A 111 13.86 -6.68 -15.82
N LEU A 112 12.88 -6.86 -14.92
CA LEU A 112 12.24 -8.16 -14.64
C LEU A 112 11.32 -8.64 -15.77
N GLY A 113 10.79 -7.73 -16.57
CA GLY A 113 9.90 -8.07 -17.68
C GLY A 113 8.87 -6.98 -18.01
N PRO A 114 8.05 -7.19 -19.06
CA PRO A 114 7.15 -6.17 -19.59
C PRO A 114 5.99 -5.79 -18.64
N LEU A 115 5.76 -6.59 -17.61
CA LEU A 115 4.77 -6.38 -16.58
C LEU A 115 5.35 -6.76 -15.21
N PHE A 116 5.36 -5.82 -14.26
CA PHE A 116 5.80 -6.05 -12.89
C PHE A 116 4.83 -5.42 -11.88
N ALA A 117 4.93 -5.83 -10.62
CA ALA A 117 4.22 -5.20 -9.51
C ALA A 117 5.21 -4.59 -8.51
N LEU A 118 4.82 -3.47 -7.91
CA LEU A 118 5.54 -2.82 -6.82
C LEU A 118 4.57 -2.59 -5.67
N LYS A 119 4.94 -3.02 -4.47
CA LYS A 119 4.12 -2.90 -3.27
C LYS A 119 4.99 -2.60 -2.05
N ASP A 120 4.56 -1.62 -1.29
CA ASP A 120 4.91 -1.34 0.10
C ASP A 120 3.82 -0.38 0.63
N PRO A 121 3.31 -0.56 1.86
CA PRO A 121 2.23 0.28 2.35
C PRO A 121 2.56 1.77 2.47
N ARG A 122 3.85 2.15 2.62
CA ARG A 122 4.27 3.56 2.64
C ARG A 122 4.18 4.20 1.26
N LEU A 123 4.11 3.42 0.18
CA LEU A 123 3.83 3.94 -1.16
C LEU A 123 2.52 4.74 -1.19
N CYS A 124 1.56 4.44 -0.31
CA CYS A 124 0.34 5.26 -0.18
C CYS A 124 0.67 6.72 0.09
N ARG A 125 1.64 6.96 0.99
CA ARG A 125 2.09 8.29 1.41
C ARG A 125 2.92 9.02 0.36
N LEU A 126 3.52 8.27 -0.56
CA LEU A 126 4.57 8.70 -1.48
C LEU A 126 4.17 8.46 -2.95
N ALA A 127 2.88 8.23 -3.24
CA ALA A 127 2.46 7.74 -4.55
C ALA A 127 2.85 8.71 -5.66
N ASP A 128 2.72 10.02 -5.43
CA ASP A 128 3.12 11.08 -6.36
C ASP A 128 4.61 10.97 -6.74
N LEU A 129 5.48 10.83 -5.74
CA LEU A 129 6.92 10.66 -5.92
C LEU A 129 7.26 9.42 -6.77
N TRP A 130 6.62 8.28 -6.48
CA TRP A 130 6.86 7.03 -7.22
C TRP A 130 6.29 7.07 -8.63
N LEU A 131 5.20 7.79 -8.84
CA LEU A 131 4.60 8.00 -10.16
C LEU A 131 5.46 8.93 -11.03
N GLU A 132 6.01 10.01 -10.45
CA GLU A 132 7.00 10.86 -11.14
C GLU A 132 8.28 10.08 -11.48
N ALA A 133 8.77 9.28 -10.53
CA ALA A 133 9.91 8.39 -10.77
C ALA A 133 9.63 7.38 -11.89
N ALA A 134 8.39 6.89 -12.03
CA ALA A 134 8.00 5.99 -13.12
C ALA A 134 8.03 6.68 -14.48
N ASP A 135 7.62 7.95 -14.55
CA ASP A 135 7.70 8.74 -15.78
C ASP A 135 9.16 8.92 -16.23
N LEU A 136 10.06 9.23 -15.29
CA LEU A 136 11.51 9.31 -15.53
C LEU A 136 12.10 7.97 -16.00
N ALA A 137 11.59 6.85 -15.47
CA ALA A 137 11.99 5.51 -15.89
C ALA A 137 11.28 5.04 -17.19
N HIS A 138 10.41 5.86 -17.78
CA HIS A 138 9.58 5.53 -18.93
C HIS A 138 8.79 4.22 -18.72
N VAL A 139 8.07 4.14 -17.61
CA VAL A 139 7.16 3.05 -17.25
C VAL A 139 5.75 3.60 -17.12
N ASP A 140 4.79 2.95 -17.79
CA ASP A 140 3.36 3.23 -17.60
C ASP A 140 2.91 2.60 -16.27
N MET A 141 3.01 3.38 -15.19
CA MET A 141 2.64 2.94 -13.85
C MET A 141 1.14 3.09 -13.62
N ARG A 142 0.48 1.98 -13.32
CA ARG A 142 -0.96 1.87 -13.08
C ARG A 142 -1.21 1.48 -11.63
N VAL A 143 -2.33 1.93 -11.06
CA VAL A 143 -2.51 1.89 -9.60
C VAL A 143 -3.66 0.98 -9.21
N VAL A 144 -3.44 0.09 -8.25
CA VAL A 144 -4.54 -0.61 -7.56
C VAL A 144 -4.63 -0.08 -6.14
N LEU A 145 -5.78 0.50 -5.80
CA LEU A 145 -6.12 0.97 -4.46
C LEU A 145 -6.77 -0.17 -3.69
N MET A 146 -6.02 -0.82 -2.80
CA MET A 146 -6.49 -1.93 -1.98
C MET A 146 -7.28 -1.42 -0.78
N LEU A 147 -8.56 -1.80 -0.72
CA LEU A 147 -9.51 -1.38 0.29
C LEU A 147 -9.90 -2.55 1.21
N ARG A 148 -9.85 -2.30 2.52
CA ARG A 148 -10.43 -3.15 3.56
C ARG A 148 -11.17 -2.29 4.57
N HIS A 149 -12.20 -2.84 5.18
CA HIS A 149 -13.00 -2.15 6.18
C HIS A 149 -12.10 -1.60 7.31
N PRO A 150 -12.22 -0.30 7.68
CA PRO A 150 -11.33 0.33 8.66
C PRO A 150 -11.37 -0.36 10.03
N GLY A 151 -12.54 -0.87 10.45
CA GLY A 151 -12.68 -1.62 11.70
C GLY A 151 -11.88 -2.94 11.71
N GLU A 152 -11.78 -3.64 10.57
CA GLU A 152 -10.98 -4.88 10.50
C GLU A 152 -9.48 -4.59 10.48
N VAL A 153 -9.09 -3.51 9.81
CA VAL A 153 -7.70 -3.06 9.79
C VAL A 153 -7.27 -2.64 11.19
N ALA A 154 -8.09 -1.86 11.89
CA ALA A 154 -7.83 -1.47 13.27
C ALA A 154 -7.71 -2.68 14.21
N ALA A 155 -8.67 -3.61 14.16
CA ALA A 155 -8.60 -4.83 14.97
C ALA A 155 -7.35 -5.69 14.67
N SER A 156 -6.93 -5.73 13.40
CA SER A 156 -5.71 -6.45 13.02
C SER A 156 -4.42 -5.72 13.42
N LEU A 157 -4.44 -4.39 13.54
CA LEU A 157 -3.30 -3.61 14.02
C LEU A 157 -3.22 -3.65 15.55
N GLU A 158 -4.36 -3.70 16.24
CA GLU A 158 -4.40 -3.87 17.70
C GLU A 158 -3.78 -5.20 18.12
N SER A 159 -4.15 -6.30 17.46
CA SER A 159 -3.61 -7.63 17.77
C SER A 159 -2.12 -7.78 17.45
N ARG A 160 -1.62 -7.05 16.45
CA ARG A 160 -0.22 -7.14 16.01
C ARG A 160 0.69 -6.08 16.63
N ASP A 161 0.29 -4.83 16.69
CA ASP A 161 1.19 -3.73 17.02
C ASP A 161 0.89 -3.12 18.40
N LEU A 162 -0.10 -3.66 19.13
CA LEU A 162 -0.64 -3.08 20.38
C LEU A 162 -1.08 -1.61 20.21
N MET A 163 -1.49 -1.28 18.99
CA MET A 163 -1.97 0.05 18.64
C MET A 163 -3.43 0.18 19.05
N THR A 164 -3.80 1.29 19.67
CA THR A 164 -5.20 1.56 19.99
C THR A 164 -6.03 1.61 18.70
N ALA A 165 -7.24 1.06 18.74
CA ALA A 165 -8.11 0.99 17.57
C ALA A 165 -8.31 2.38 16.91
N GLY A 166 -8.46 3.44 17.70
CA GLY A 166 -8.56 4.81 17.22
C GLY A 166 -7.34 5.26 16.41
N TYR A 167 -6.11 4.97 16.90
CA TYR A 167 -4.89 5.32 16.18
C TYR A 167 -4.73 4.51 14.89
N GLY A 168 -5.07 3.22 14.91
CA GLY A 168 -5.11 2.37 13.72
C GLY A 168 -6.07 2.90 12.65
N GLN A 169 -7.23 3.44 13.06
CA GLN A 169 -8.18 4.10 12.16
C GLN A 169 -7.63 5.39 11.56
N LEU A 170 -6.97 6.25 12.33
CA LEU A 170 -6.34 7.47 11.81
C LEU A 170 -5.30 7.14 10.75
N LEU A 171 -4.48 6.12 10.98
CA LEU A 171 -3.51 5.66 10.00
C LEU A 171 -4.15 5.06 8.76
N TRP A 172 -5.22 4.28 8.90
CA TRP A 172 -5.99 3.79 7.76
C TRP A 172 -6.50 4.97 6.92
N LEU A 173 -7.12 5.97 7.55
CA LEU A 173 -7.67 7.14 6.88
C LEU A 173 -6.58 7.91 6.15
N ARG A 174 -5.46 8.18 6.81
CA ARG A 174 -4.32 8.87 6.21
C ARG A 174 -3.85 8.17 4.94
N HIS A 175 -3.55 6.88 5.04
CA HIS A 175 -3.00 6.12 3.92
C HIS A 175 -4.00 6.01 2.77
N THR A 176 -5.29 5.79 3.04
CA THR A 176 -6.32 5.74 2.01
C THR A 176 -6.46 7.10 1.30
N LEU A 177 -6.51 8.21 2.05
CA LEU A 177 -6.64 9.54 1.48
C LEU A 177 -5.39 9.97 0.69
N ASP A 178 -4.17 9.65 1.15
CA ASP A 178 -2.97 9.92 0.33
C ASP A 178 -2.92 9.06 -0.92
N ALA A 179 -3.17 7.74 -0.78
CA ALA A 179 -3.13 6.83 -1.92
C ALA A 179 -4.12 7.28 -2.99
N GLU A 180 -5.32 7.71 -2.58
CA GLU A 180 -6.29 8.31 -3.48
C GLU A 180 -5.75 9.63 -4.05
N HIS A 181 -5.54 10.66 -3.24
CA HIS A 181 -5.23 12.00 -3.73
C HIS A 181 -3.96 12.05 -4.59
N LEU A 182 -2.88 11.39 -4.14
CA LEU A 182 -1.56 11.42 -4.79
C LEU A 182 -1.47 10.53 -6.03
N SER A 183 -2.44 9.65 -6.28
CA SER A 183 -2.49 8.81 -7.48
C SER A 183 -3.43 9.32 -8.58
N ARG A 184 -4.07 10.48 -8.37
CA ARG A 184 -4.97 11.09 -9.36
C ARG A 184 -4.25 11.34 -10.69
N GLY A 185 -5.00 11.25 -11.78
CA GLY A 185 -4.46 11.39 -13.14
C GLY A 185 -3.77 10.13 -13.69
N ARG A 186 -3.64 9.06 -12.89
CA ARG A 186 -3.20 7.74 -13.36
C ARG A 186 -4.38 6.83 -13.62
N LYS A 187 -4.15 5.82 -14.47
CA LYS A 187 -5.10 4.73 -14.64
C LYS A 187 -5.12 3.89 -13.36
N ARG A 188 -6.27 3.86 -12.70
CA ARG A 188 -6.42 3.26 -11.37
C ARG A 188 -7.72 2.49 -11.20
N ALA A 189 -7.71 1.52 -10.29
CA ALA A 189 -8.87 0.70 -9.93
C ALA A 189 -8.86 0.45 -8.42
N VAL A 190 -10.04 0.38 -7.80
CA VAL A 190 -10.19 0.00 -6.38
C VAL A 190 -10.45 -1.50 -6.28
N CYS A 191 -9.68 -2.19 -5.42
CA CYS A 191 -9.82 -3.62 -5.16
C CYS A 191 -10.18 -3.85 -3.70
N ARG A 192 -11.26 -4.59 -3.44
CA ARG A 192 -11.76 -4.87 -2.10
C ARG A 192 -11.27 -6.23 -1.59
N PHE A 193 -10.75 -6.26 -0.36
CA PHE A 193 -10.21 -7.49 0.22
C PHE A 193 -11.25 -8.58 0.42
N ASP A 194 -12.43 -8.20 0.90
CA ASP A 194 -13.53 -9.13 1.11
C ASP A 194 -14.03 -9.72 -0.22
N ARG A 195 -14.08 -8.91 -1.28
CA ARG A 195 -14.41 -9.38 -2.64
C ARG A 195 -13.33 -10.29 -3.22
N LEU A 196 -12.05 -9.94 -3.05
CA LEU A 196 -10.92 -10.77 -3.47
C LEU A 196 -10.97 -12.17 -2.83
N LEU A 197 -11.45 -12.31 -1.60
CA LEU A 197 -11.59 -13.63 -0.95
C LEU A 197 -12.88 -14.37 -1.31
N GLN A 198 -13.94 -13.65 -1.68
CA GLN A 198 -15.24 -14.24 -2.03
C GLN A 198 -15.30 -14.70 -3.48
N ASP A 199 -14.85 -13.85 -4.39
CA ASP A 199 -14.86 -14.05 -5.85
C ASP A 199 -13.65 -13.32 -6.45
N TRP A 200 -12.51 -13.99 -6.39
CA TRP A 200 -11.26 -13.42 -6.86
C TRP A 200 -11.24 -13.26 -8.38
N GLN A 201 -11.98 -14.09 -9.12
CA GLN A 201 -12.05 -14.06 -10.58
C GLN A 201 -12.73 -12.77 -11.06
N ASP A 202 -13.94 -12.47 -10.58
CA ASP A 202 -14.63 -11.22 -10.91
C ASP A 202 -13.82 -10.00 -10.45
N THR A 203 -13.24 -10.07 -9.25
CA THR A 203 -12.40 -8.99 -8.71
C THR A 203 -11.20 -8.70 -9.61
N ILE A 204 -10.48 -9.73 -10.04
CA ILE A 204 -9.32 -9.56 -10.93
C ILE A 204 -9.74 -9.13 -12.33
N ASP A 205 -10.88 -9.60 -12.86
CA ASP A 205 -11.38 -9.14 -14.14
C ASP A 205 -11.75 -7.65 -14.13
N ARG A 206 -12.33 -7.15 -13.04
CA ARG A 206 -12.56 -5.70 -12.85
C ARG A 206 -11.26 -4.90 -12.80
N VAL A 207 -10.27 -5.36 -12.02
CA VAL A 207 -8.94 -4.74 -11.96
C VAL A 207 -8.30 -4.73 -13.35
N ARG A 208 -8.39 -5.84 -14.07
CA ARG A 208 -7.85 -6.00 -15.42
C ARG A 208 -8.49 -5.03 -16.40
N GLN A 209 -9.81 -4.89 -16.38
CA GLN A 209 -10.55 -3.97 -17.25
C GLN A 209 -10.28 -2.51 -16.90
N GLY A 210 -10.39 -2.14 -15.62
CA GLY A 210 -10.14 -0.77 -15.15
C GLY A 210 -8.71 -0.30 -15.44
N LEU A 211 -7.74 -1.22 -15.35
CA LEU A 211 -6.35 -0.93 -15.66
C LEU A 211 -5.95 -1.20 -17.12
N ASP A 212 -6.82 -1.74 -17.98
CA ASP A 212 -6.46 -2.23 -19.33
C ASP A 212 -5.22 -3.14 -19.32
N LEU A 213 -5.21 -4.04 -18.35
CA LEU A 213 -4.09 -4.93 -18.07
C LEU A 213 -4.23 -6.21 -18.89
N ALA A 214 -3.13 -6.70 -19.45
CA ALA A 214 -3.06 -8.06 -19.97
C ALA A 214 -2.28 -8.90 -18.97
N LEU A 215 -2.90 -9.94 -18.42
CA LEU A 215 -2.29 -10.86 -17.45
C LEU A 215 -1.78 -12.11 -18.19
N PRO A 216 -0.47 -12.26 -18.43
CA PRO A 216 0.06 -13.27 -19.35
C PRO A 216 -0.15 -14.72 -18.89
N ARG A 217 -0.32 -14.95 -17.59
CA ARG A 217 -0.57 -16.29 -17.03
C ARG A 217 -2.04 -16.52 -16.68
N ASN A 218 -2.97 -15.70 -17.16
CA ASN A 218 -4.40 -15.86 -16.88
C ASN A 218 -4.99 -17.11 -17.57
N SER A 219 -4.78 -18.27 -16.97
CA SER A 219 -5.11 -19.60 -17.49
C SER A 219 -5.63 -20.50 -16.38
N PRO A 220 -6.37 -21.59 -16.69
CA PRO A 220 -6.88 -22.52 -15.68
C PRO A 220 -5.81 -23.08 -14.74
N ALA A 221 -4.58 -23.27 -15.21
CA ALA A 221 -3.47 -23.76 -14.39
C ALA A 221 -3.11 -22.75 -13.28
N SER A 222 -2.95 -21.47 -13.63
CA SER A 222 -2.65 -20.43 -12.63
C SER A 222 -3.87 -20.05 -11.79
N HIS A 223 -5.09 -20.30 -12.26
CA HIS A 223 -6.30 -20.19 -11.44
C HIS A 223 -6.25 -21.17 -10.26
N ALA A 224 -5.84 -22.42 -10.51
CA ALA A 224 -5.66 -23.40 -9.43
C ALA A 224 -4.53 -22.99 -8.45
N GLU A 225 -3.46 -22.35 -8.92
CA GLU A 225 -2.42 -21.78 -8.04
C GLU A 225 -2.98 -20.67 -7.14
N VAL A 226 -3.83 -19.80 -7.69
CA VAL A 226 -4.49 -18.71 -6.95
C VAL A 226 -5.49 -19.25 -5.94
N GLU A 227 -6.34 -20.21 -6.31
CA GLU A 227 -7.33 -20.84 -5.42
C GLU A 227 -6.66 -21.58 -4.26
N LYS A 228 -5.52 -22.23 -4.51
CA LYS A 228 -4.71 -22.86 -3.45
C LYS A 228 -4.10 -21.82 -2.50
N PHE A 229 -3.74 -20.65 -3.01
CA PHE A 229 -3.15 -19.58 -2.22
C PHE A 229 -4.20 -18.83 -1.39
N LEU A 230 -5.30 -18.39 -2.00
CA LEU A 230 -6.34 -17.61 -1.33
C LEU A 230 -7.21 -18.50 -0.42
N THR A 231 -6.89 -18.52 0.87
CA THR A 231 -7.73 -19.20 1.87
C THR A 231 -8.64 -18.20 2.59
N ARG A 232 -9.87 -18.62 2.90
CA ARG A 232 -10.81 -17.78 3.67
C ARG A 232 -10.27 -17.42 5.06
N ASP A 233 -9.39 -18.26 5.60
CA ASP A 233 -8.74 -18.07 6.90
C ASP A 233 -7.80 -16.85 6.91
N MET A 234 -7.44 -16.30 5.75
CA MET A 234 -6.72 -15.02 5.66
C MET A 234 -7.53 -13.83 6.20
N ARG A 235 -8.85 -13.96 6.37
CA ARG A 235 -9.71 -12.95 7.00
C ARG A 235 -9.97 -13.31 8.47
N HIS A 236 -9.00 -12.98 9.33
CA HIS A 236 -9.08 -13.23 10.77
C HIS A 236 -10.10 -12.35 11.52
N HIS A 237 -10.55 -11.25 10.92
CA HIS A 237 -11.49 -10.30 11.53
C HIS A 237 -12.63 -9.99 10.55
N ASP A 238 -13.87 -10.17 11.00
CA ASP A 238 -15.09 -9.78 10.28
C ASP A 238 -15.75 -8.63 11.05
N ALA A 239 -15.78 -7.43 10.48
CA ALA A 239 -16.44 -6.28 11.09
C ALA A 239 -17.97 -6.39 10.90
N ARG A 240 -18.61 -7.28 11.66
CA ARG A 240 -20.07 -7.29 11.86
C ARG A 240 -20.51 -6.59 13.16
N GLY A 241 -19.55 -6.06 13.93
CA GLY A 241 -19.77 -5.41 15.23
C GLY A 241 -19.52 -3.91 15.19
N ASP A 242 -20.28 -3.18 16.00
CA ASP A 242 -20.25 -1.73 16.17
C ASP A 242 -18.82 -1.20 16.30
N THR A 243 -18.43 -0.33 15.36
CA THR A 243 -17.16 0.39 15.41
C THR A 243 -17.24 1.39 16.56
N GLY A 244 -16.95 0.94 17.78
CA GLY A 244 -16.89 1.77 18.97
C GLY A 244 -15.99 2.98 18.73
N LEU A 245 -16.60 4.11 18.42
CA LEU A 245 -15.94 5.37 18.10
C LEU A 245 -16.13 6.30 19.29
N GLY A 246 -15.05 6.59 20.00
CA GLY A 246 -15.02 7.63 21.03
C GLY A 246 -15.00 9.06 20.47
N LEU A 247 -14.88 9.25 19.15
CA LEU A 247 -14.82 10.56 18.49
C LEU A 247 -15.78 10.60 17.29
N LEU A 248 -16.95 11.22 17.48
CA LEU A 248 -18.02 11.32 16.48
C LEU A 248 -17.56 11.91 15.13
N GLY A 249 -16.55 12.81 15.12
CA GLY A 249 -16.02 13.42 13.89
C GLY A 249 -15.15 12.48 13.06
N ALA A 250 -14.23 11.74 13.69
CA ALA A 250 -13.38 10.75 13.02
C ALA A 250 -14.21 9.60 12.44
N SER A 251 -15.34 9.27 13.08
CA SER A 251 -16.31 8.30 12.58
C SER A 251 -16.84 8.66 11.19
N ASN A 252 -17.20 9.94 10.98
CA ASN A 252 -17.78 10.36 9.71
C ASN A 252 -16.75 10.36 8.57
N TRP A 253 -15.54 10.89 8.82
CA TRP A 253 -14.46 10.85 7.82
C TRP A 253 -14.13 9.42 7.37
N LEU A 254 -14.01 8.49 8.32
CA LEU A 254 -13.76 7.07 8.05
C LEU A 254 -14.89 6.45 7.23
N ARG A 255 -16.13 6.62 7.70
CA ARG A 255 -17.33 6.07 7.07
C ARG A 255 -17.47 6.59 5.64
N ARG A 256 -17.41 7.91 5.45
CA ARG A 256 -17.64 8.53 4.14
C ARG A 256 -16.54 8.17 3.14
N THR A 257 -15.28 8.18 3.58
CA THR A 257 -14.15 7.73 2.75
C THR A 257 -14.32 6.27 2.35
N PHE A 258 -14.69 5.39 3.30
CA PHE A 258 -14.92 3.98 3.00
C PHE A 258 -16.08 3.76 2.04
N GLU A 259 -17.22 4.43 2.23
CA GLU A 259 -18.40 4.33 1.36
C GLU A 259 -18.07 4.74 -0.09
N ILE A 260 -17.36 5.86 -0.28
CA ILE A 260 -16.93 6.32 -1.61
C ILE A 260 -16.01 5.29 -2.27
N MET A 261 -14.94 4.87 -1.57
CA MET A 261 -13.99 3.90 -2.12
C MET A 261 -14.64 2.54 -2.38
N GLN A 262 -15.60 2.14 -1.54
CA GLN A 262 -16.39 0.94 -1.74
C GLN A 262 -17.24 1.05 -3.00
N HIS A 263 -17.92 2.18 -3.22
CA HIS A 263 -18.69 2.42 -4.44
C HIS A 263 -17.79 2.35 -5.69
N TRP A 264 -16.61 2.98 -5.64
CA TRP A 264 -15.65 2.95 -6.75
C TRP A 264 -15.14 1.55 -7.09
N SER A 265 -15.08 0.63 -6.13
CA SER A 265 -14.70 -0.76 -6.39
C SER A 265 -15.74 -1.53 -7.22
N GLU A 266 -16.98 -1.06 -7.25
CA GLU A 266 -18.10 -1.73 -7.92
C GLU A 266 -18.49 -1.04 -9.22
N GLN A 267 -18.51 0.29 -9.22
CA GLN A 267 -18.99 1.12 -10.34
C GLN A 267 -17.88 1.85 -11.09
N GLY A 268 -16.64 1.79 -10.60
CA GLY A 268 -15.55 2.64 -11.08
C GLY A 268 -15.54 4.00 -10.39
N GLU A 269 -14.44 4.72 -10.59
CA GLU A 269 -14.21 6.02 -9.98
C GLU A 269 -15.16 7.10 -10.53
N ASP A 270 -15.82 7.84 -9.62
CA ASP A 270 -16.60 9.03 -9.94
C ASP A 270 -15.81 10.30 -9.57
N PRO A 271 -15.41 11.14 -10.55
CA PRO A 271 -14.73 12.40 -10.28
C PRO A 271 -15.50 13.38 -9.38
N ALA A 272 -16.82 13.28 -9.30
CA ALA A 272 -17.63 14.15 -8.42
C ALA A 272 -17.33 13.91 -6.93
N ASP A 273 -16.91 12.70 -6.55
CA ASP A 273 -16.55 12.36 -5.18
C ASP A 273 -15.21 12.98 -4.74
N HIS A 274 -14.36 13.44 -5.66
CA HIS A 274 -13.05 14.03 -5.34
C HIS A 274 -13.17 15.24 -4.41
N ALA A 275 -14.18 16.08 -4.64
CA ALA A 275 -14.41 17.27 -3.81
C ALA A 275 -14.70 16.91 -2.34
N GLU A 276 -15.43 15.82 -2.11
CA GLU A 276 -15.74 15.34 -0.76
C GLU A 276 -14.51 14.73 -0.09
N LEU A 277 -13.73 13.92 -0.82
CA LEU A 277 -12.47 13.35 -0.31
C LEU A 277 -11.43 14.45 0.01
N ASP A 278 -11.36 15.50 -0.82
CA ASP A 278 -10.48 16.65 -0.58
C ASP A 278 -10.90 17.44 0.64
N ARG A 279 -12.21 17.65 0.85
CA ARG A 279 -12.74 18.27 2.07
C ARG A 279 -12.37 17.46 3.31
N ILE A 280 -12.61 16.15 3.29
CA ILE A 280 -12.25 15.24 4.39
C ILE A 280 -10.75 15.31 4.67
N ARG A 281 -9.91 15.24 3.62
CA ARG A 281 -8.46 15.33 3.74
C ARG A 281 -8.01 16.66 4.35
N ALA A 282 -8.58 17.78 3.91
CA ALA A 282 -8.27 19.09 4.45
C ALA A 282 -8.67 19.21 5.93
N GLU A 283 -9.87 18.78 6.30
CA GLU A 283 -10.33 18.76 7.70
C GLU A 283 -9.43 17.88 8.57
N PHE A 284 -9.03 16.72 8.05
CA PHE A 284 -8.15 15.78 8.73
C PHE A 284 -6.74 16.36 8.96
N ASP A 285 -6.16 17.03 7.95
CA ASP A 285 -4.87 17.71 8.06
C ASP A 285 -4.92 18.86 9.09
N HIS A 286 -6.02 19.64 9.12
CA HIS A 286 -6.21 20.73 10.10
C HIS A 286 -6.36 20.20 11.54
N ALA A 287 -6.87 18.99 11.72
CA ALA A 287 -6.99 18.37 13.04
C ALA A 287 -5.63 17.89 13.59
N TYR A 288 -4.65 17.61 12.71
CA TYR A 288 -3.37 17.01 13.10
C TYR A 288 -2.63 17.76 14.21
N PRO A 289 -2.38 19.08 14.15
CA PRO A 289 -1.61 19.78 15.18
C PRO A 289 -2.26 19.73 16.57
N ALA A 290 -3.59 19.65 16.64
CA ALA A 290 -4.32 19.58 17.91
C ALA A 290 -4.15 18.19 18.56
N PHE A 291 -4.27 17.13 17.77
CA PHE A 291 -4.11 15.75 18.26
C PHE A 291 -2.64 15.37 18.48
N SER A 292 -1.71 15.84 17.65
CA SER A 292 -0.28 15.52 17.79
C SER A 292 0.30 16.07 19.10
N ARG A 293 -0.12 17.26 19.54
CA ARG A 293 0.25 17.80 20.86
C ARG A 293 -0.25 16.93 22.02
N LEU A 294 -1.49 16.42 21.91
CA LEU A 294 -2.05 15.50 22.91
C LEU A 294 -1.32 14.16 22.91
N LEU A 295 -1.03 13.59 21.74
CA LEU A 295 -0.32 12.32 21.60
C LEU A 295 1.14 12.42 22.05
N LEU A 296 1.87 13.48 21.67
CA LEU A 296 3.23 13.74 22.15
C LEU A 296 3.24 13.94 23.68
N SER A 297 2.22 14.59 24.24
CA SER A 297 2.10 14.72 25.70
C SER A 297 1.83 13.37 26.39
N ALA A 298 1.10 12.46 25.74
CA ALA A 298 0.83 11.11 26.23
C ALA A 298 2.03 10.16 26.03
N GLU A 299 2.82 10.33 24.98
CA GLU A 299 4.11 9.64 24.79
C GLU A 299 5.16 10.09 25.83
N PHE A 300 5.21 11.39 26.15
CA PHE A 300 5.99 11.90 27.29
C PHE A 300 5.46 11.37 28.63
N SER A 301 4.17 11.09 28.73
CA SER A 301 3.53 10.44 29.90
C SER A 301 3.67 8.91 29.91
N GLY A 302 4.26 8.32 28.86
CA GLY A 302 4.65 6.91 28.79
C GLY A 302 3.59 5.93 28.28
N GLU A 303 2.35 6.32 27.99
CA GLU A 303 1.27 5.35 27.73
C GLU A 303 1.32 4.74 26.31
N PHE A 304 1.67 5.52 25.29
CA PHE A 304 1.72 5.05 23.88
C PHE A 304 3.04 4.37 23.50
N ALA A 305 4.17 4.86 24.02
CA ALA A 305 5.49 4.28 23.77
C ALA A 305 5.68 2.90 24.44
N THR A 306 4.87 2.59 25.46
CA THR A 306 4.98 1.34 26.21
C THR A 306 4.60 0.13 25.37
N GLY A 307 3.61 0.21 24.47
CA GLY A 307 3.23 -0.93 23.60
C GLY A 307 4.35 -1.36 22.65
N HIS A 308 4.95 -0.40 21.94
CA HIS A 308 6.08 -0.67 21.03
C HIS A 308 7.35 -1.13 21.77
N ARG A 309 7.69 -0.52 22.91
CA ARG A 309 8.86 -0.95 23.73
C ARG A 309 8.66 -2.31 24.37
N LEU A 310 7.45 -2.58 24.90
CA LEU A 310 7.14 -3.85 25.53
C LEU A 310 7.19 -5.00 24.51
N ARG A 311 6.73 -4.77 23.26
CA ARG A 311 6.85 -5.76 22.18
C ARG A 311 8.31 -5.99 21.76
N ALA A 312 9.12 -4.93 21.63
CA ALA A 312 10.55 -5.07 21.35
C ALA A 312 11.27 -5.87 22.44
N GLN A 313 11.00 -5.56 23.71
CA GLN A 313 11.55 -6.29 24.86
C GLN A 313 11.05 -7.74 24.94
N LEU A 314 9.78 -8.00 24.67
CA LEU A 314 9.22 -9.36 24.62
C LEU A 314 9.81 -10.19 23.47
N GLN A 315 10.00 -9.59 22.29
CA GLN A 315 10.62 -10.28 21.16
C GLN A 315 12.10 -10.60 21.40
N GLU A 316 12.83 -9.69 22.04
CA GLU A 316 14.23 -9.91 22.46
C GLU A 316 14.30 -11.03 23.50
N GLN A 317 13.45 -11.01 24.52
CA GLN A 317 13.39 -12.06 25.54
C GLN A 317 12.96 -13.43 24.99
N LEU A 318 12.01 -13.47 24.04
CA LEU A 318 11.58 -14.70 23.40
C LEU A 318 12.67 -15.28 22.48
N ALA A 319 13.45 -14.42 21.80
CA ALA A 319 14.60 -14.85 21.01
C ALA A 319 15.70 -15.46 21.90
N GLU A 320 16.03 -14.83 23.02
CA GLU A 320 17.02 -15.35 24.00
C GLU A 320 16.60 -16.70 24.60
N VAL A 321 15.30 -16.88 24.90
CA VAL A 321 14.77 -18.15 25.41
C VAL A 321 14.78 -19.23 24.32
N SER A 322 14.51 -18.87 23.07
CA SER A 322 14.53 -19.81 21.95
C SER A 322 15.95 -20.25 21.56
N GLU A 323 16.95 -19.37 21.68
CA GLU A 323 18.37 -19.72 21.51
C GLU A 323 18.85 -20.67 22.62
N ARG A 324 18.51 -20.37 23.89
CA ARG A 324 18.86 -21.25 25.02
C ARG A 324 18.20 -22.63 24.96
N ALA A 325 17.06 -22.76 24.29
CA ALA A 325 16.40 -24.04 24.10
C ALA A 325 17.01 -24.89 22.96
N GLN A 326 17.84 -24.30 22.10
CA GLN A 326 18.55 -25.01 21.03
C GLN A 326 19.94 -25.50 21.44
N ASP A 327 20.48 -24.98 22.54
CA ASP A 327 21.79 -25.34 23.12
C ASP A 327 21.71 -26.46 24.20
N ILE A 328 20.56 -27.13 24.35
CA ILE A 328 20.32 -28.27 25.26
C ILE A 328 19.93 -29.50 24.44
#